data_AF-A0A397TH79-F1
#
_entry.id   AF-A0A397TH79-F1
#
_cell.length_a   1.000
_cell.length_b   1.000
_cell.length_c   1.000
_cell.angle_alpha   90.00
_cell.angle_beta   90.00
_cell.angle_gamma   90.00
#
_symmetry.space_group_name_H-M   'P 1'
#
loop_
_entity.id
_entity.type
_entity.pdbx_description
1 polymer ?
#
loop_
_entity_poly.entity_id
_entity_poly.type
_entity_poly.pdbx_seq_one_letter_code
_entity_poly.pdbx_strand_id
1 'polypeptide(L)'
;MERGKHYEKNKKRKEKKKEKLLTQERLFEDISKSLSDIKEELENNSSIKMSKLNDLEIKLNRLNEVFKNSIVKLEQENKKLKQEIVQLNQKNDELNQKIAELNQEVAELKQKLKIVQNELDTQKIYSNYRDWVSDLNFRLEIKMKVENLYGTIVKERMVQEYKNLPLDEGLIVSQLKEILEKAKVGFTFQQYMKLQEFRRDGNFLIHIERGKSIDKAREELRNAIFPSELKHLKAPLYKLFDLLEVVRNQN
;
A
#
# COMPACT_ATOMS: atom_id res chain seq x y z
N MET A 1 -99.31 65.96 82.26
CA MET A 1 -98.97 64.82 81.38
C MET A 1 -97.68 65.01 80.56
N GLU A 2 -96.98 66.15 80.60
CA GLU A 2 -95.78 66.40 79.74
C GLU A 2 -94.43 65.99 80.35
N ARG A 3 -94.26 65.93 81.68
CA ARG A 3 -92.97 65.56 82.32
C ARG A 3 -92.59 64.08 82.16
N GLY A 4 -93.57 63.17 82.05
CA GLY A 4 -93.32 61.74 81.79
C GLY A 4 -92.77 61.47 80.39
N LYS A 5 -93.26 62.17 79.36
CA LYS A 5 -92.81 62.00 77.97
C LYS A 5 -91.34 62.44 77.77
N HIS A 6 -90.85 63.41 78.54
CA HIS A 6 -89.47 63.92 78.45
C HIS A 6 -88.45 63.00 79.13
N TYR A 7 -88.85 62.31 80.21
CA TYR A 7 -88.03 61.32 80.91
C TYR A 7 -87.88 60.04 80.07
N GLU A 8 -88.99 59.55 79.48
CA GLU A 8 -88.99 58.41 78.54
C GLU A 8 -88.08 58.65 77.34
N LYS A 9 -88.10 59.87 76.76
CA LYS A 9 -87.31 60.24 75.58
C LYS A 9 -85.80 60.31 75.88
N ASN A 10 -85.43 60.80 77.07
CA ASN A 10 -84.03 60.81 77.52
C ASN A 10 -83.53 59.42 77.93
N LYS A 11 -84.38 58.57 78.53
CA LYS A 11 -84.07 57.17 78.80
C LYS A 11 -83.84 56.39 77.50
N LYS A 12 -84.75 56.48 76.53
CA LYS A 12 -84.59 55.89 75.20
C LYS A 12 -83.35 56.41 74.46
N ARG A 13 -82.99 57.69 74.60
CA ARG A 13 -81.75 58.25 74.03
C ARG A 13 -80.49 57.68 74.69
N LYS A 14 -80.48 57.53 76.01
CA LYS A 14 -79.38 56.90 76.76
C LYS A 14 -79.25 55.42 76.43
N GLU A 15 -80.35 54.69 76.36
CA GLU A 15 -80.39 53.29 75.92
C GLU A 15 -79.88 53.15 74.49
N LYS A 16 -80.37 53.95 73.53
CA LYS A 16 -79.84 53.95 72.15
C LYS A 16 -78.34 54.27 72.08
N LYS A 17 -77.86 55.19 72.92
CA LYS A 17 -76.43 55.56 72.95
C LYS A 17 -75.59 54.43 73.53
N LYS A 18 -76.10 53.75 74.57
CA LYS A 18 -75.46 52.59 75.19
C LYS A 18 -75.46 51.39 74.25
N GLU A 19 -76.56 51.15 73.54
CA GLU A 19 -76.70 50.10 72.54
C GLU A 19 -75.77 50.34 71.34
N LYS A 20 -75.65 51.59 70.86
CA LYS A 20 -74.66 52.00 69.86
C LYS A 20 -73.21 51.79 70.33
N LEU A 21 -72.91 52.11 71.59
CA LEU A 21 -71.59 51.87 72.16
C LEU A 21 -71.29 50.38 72.21
N LEU A 22 -72.27 49.57 72.65
CA LEU A 22 -72.15 48.11 72.69
C LEU A 22 -71.96 47.51 71.29
N THR A 23 -72.61 48.08 70.27
CA THR A 23 -72.40 47.65 68.87
C THR A 23 -71.02 48.07 68.35
N GLN A 24 -70.53 49.24 68.74
CA GLN A 24 -69.17 49.69 68.40
C GLN A 24 -68.10 48.84 69.09
N GLU A 25 -68.30 48.46 70.36
CA GLU A 25 -67.40 47.56 71.10
C GLU A 25 -67.35 46.18 70.45
N ARG A 26 -68.50 45.60 70.09
CA ARG A 26 -68.55 44.33 69.34
C ARG A 26 -67.86 44.42 67.99
N LEU A 27 -68.10 45.49 67.23
CA LEU A 27 -67.41 45.73 65.96
C LEU A 27 -65.89 45.86 66.14
N PHE A 28 -65.44 46.51 67.22
CA PHE A 28 -64.02 46.65 67.52
C PHE A 28 -63.37 45.31 67.90
N GLU A 29 -64.08 44.47 68.66
CA GLU A 29 -63.67 43.09 68.95
C GLU A 29 -63.58 42.24 67.68
N ASP A 30 -64.60 42.30 66.81
CA ASP A 30 -64.63 41.56 65.54
C ASP A 30 -63.49 41.99 64.60
N ILE A 31 -63.22 43.30 64.51
CA ILE A 31 -62.10 43.85 63.73
C ILE A 31 -60.76 43.43 64.33
N SER A 32 -60.60 43.52 65.66
CA SER A 32 -59.36 43.12 66.33
C SER A 32 -59.06 41.64 66.13
N LYS A 33 -60.09 40.79 66.19
CA LYS A 33 -59.96 39.36 65.92
C LYS A 33 -59.59 39.09 64.46
N SER A 34 -60.29 39.73 63.52
CA SER A 34 -59.98 39.61 62.08
C SER A 34 -58.55 40.05 61.76
N LEU A 35 -58.06 41.13 62.38
CA LEU A 35 -56.67 41.58 62.22
C LEU A 35 -55.66 40.60 62.79
N SER A 36 -55.99 39.95 63.92
CA SER A 36 -55.17 38.88 64.51
C SER A 36 -55.08 37.68 63.55
N ASP A 37 -56.21 37.23 63.02
CA ASP A 37 -56.29 36.09 62.10
C ASP A 37 -55.51 36.36 60.80
N ILE A 38 -55.66 37.57 60.23
CA ILE A 38 -54.90 38.00 59.03
C ILE A 38 -53.40 38.01 59.31
N LYS A 39 -52.98 38.51 60.49
CA LYS A 39 -51.57 38.57 60.85
C LYS A 39 -50.97 37.17 60.97
N GLU A 40 -51.69 36.25 61.60
CA GLU A 40 -51.30 34.85 61.74
C GLU A 40 -51.20 34.15 60.37
N GLU A 41 -52.18 34.35 59.48
CA GLU A 41 -52.12 33.86 58.09
C GLU A 41 -50.91 34.41 57.33
N LEU A 42 -50.58 35.69 57.52
CA LEU A 42 -49.46 36.33 56.83
C LEU A 42 -48.11 35.78 57.32
N GLU A 43 -47.96 35.60 58.64
CA GLU A 43 -46.79 34.96 59.25
C GLU A 43 -46.64 33.52 58.76
N ASN A 44 -47.73 32.74 58.77
CA ASN A 44 -47.73 31.36 58.29
C ASN A 44 -47.36 31.26 56.80
N ASN A 45 -47.95 32.11 55.94
CA ASN A 45 -47.61 32.15 54.52
C ASN A 45 -46.15 32.56 54.26
N SER A 46 -45.61 33.49 55.06
CA SER A 46 -44.21 33.90 54.95
C SER A 46 -43.26 32.76 55.33
N SER A 47 -43.59 32.03 56.41
CA SER A 47 -42.83 30.87 56.87
C SER A 47 -42.83 29.74 55.83
N ILE A 48 -43.99 29.44 55.23
CA ILE A 48 -44.12 28.43 54.16
C ILE A 48 -43.33 28.83 52.90
N LYS A 49 -43.32 30.11 52.52
CA LYS A 49 -42.51 30.58 51.38
C LYS A 49 -41.02 30.45 51.67
N MET A 50 -40.58 30.83 52.87
CA MET A 50 -39.18 30.70 53.29
C MET A 50 -38.71 29.25 53.33
N SER A 51 -39.52 28.31 53.83
CA SER A 51 -39.16 26.89 53.83
C SER A 51 -39.00 26.33 52.42
N LYS A 52 -39.94 26.66 51.51
CA LYS A 52 -39.84 26.29 50.08
C LYS A 52 -38.61 26.85 49.39
N LEU A 53 -38.25 28.11 49.69
CA LEU A 53 -37.05 28.74 49.14
C LEU A 53 -35.79 27.99 49.59
N ASN A 54 -35.71 27.65 50.88
CA ASN A 54 -34.58 26.94 51.45
C ASN A 54 -34.45 25.52 50.85
N ASP A 55 -35.57 24.82 50.63
CA ASP A 55 -35.57 23.52 49.94
C ASP A 55 -35.05 23.60 48.51
N LEU A 56 -35.42 24.66 47.77
CA LEU A 56 -34.94 24.89 46.40
C LEU A 56 -33.44 25.20 46.39
N GLU A 57 -32.96 25.99 47.33
CA GLU A 57 -31.53 26.31 47.47
C GLU A 57 -30.70 25.05 47.76
N ILE A 58 -31.18 24.19 48.67
CA ILE A 58 -30.55 22.89 48.95
C ILE A 58 -30.52 22.01 47.69
N LYS A 59 -31.62 21.94 46.93
CA LYS A 59 -31.67 21.17 45.67
C LYS A 59 -30.69 21.72 44.64
N LEU A 60 -30.64 23.04 44.48
CA LEU A 60 -29.73 23.71 43.55
C LEU A 60 -28.26 23.42 43.90
N ASN A 61 -27.90 23.52 45.18
CA ASN A 61 -26.55 23.22 45.64
C ASN A 61 -26.16 21.77 45.39
N ARG A 62 -27.07 20.82 45.65
CA ARG A 62 -26.83 19.40 45.33
C ARG A 62 -26.64 19.18 43.83
N LEU A 63 -27.46 19.80 43.00
CA LEU A 63 -27.36 19.69 41.54
C LEU A 63 -26.03 20.25 41.03
N ASN A 64 -25.60 21.40 41.55
CA ASN A 64 -24.32 22.02 41.22
C ASN A 64 -23.13 21.13 41.58
N GLU A 65 -23.15 20.49 42.74
CA GLU A 65 -22.09 19.55 43.13
C GLU A 65 -22.06 18.30 42.23
N VAL A 66 -23.23 17.76 41.83
CA VAL A 66 -23.31 16.67 40.85
C VAL A 66 -22.74 17.09 39.49
N PHE A 67 -23.06 18.30 39.02
CA PHE A 67 -22.52 18.81 37.77
C PHE A 67 -21.01 19.02 37.81
N LYS A 68 -20.48 19.64 38.87
CA LYS A 68 -19.03 19.80 39.05
C LYS A 68 -18.30 18.45 39.01
N ASN A 69 -18.81 17.45 39.74
CA ASN A 69 -18.23 16.12 39.74
C ASN A 69 -18.28 15.45 38.37
N SER A 70 -19.35 15.67 37.61
CA SER A 70 -19.49 15.14 36.25
C SER A 70 -18.51 15.79 35.28
N ILE A 71 -18.31 17.10 35.38
CA ILE A 71 -17.32 17.85 34.57
C ILE A 71 -15.92 17.32 34.84
N VAL A 72 -15.52 17.16 36.10
CA VAL A 72 -14.19 16.65 36.46
C VAL A 72 -13.96 15.24 35.90
N LYS A 73 -14.97 14.36 35.95
CA LYS A 73 -14.87 13.01 35.36
C LYS A 73 -14.68 13.08 33.84
N LEU A 74 -15.46 13.90 33.14
CA LEU A 74 -15.35 14.08 31.69
C LEU A 74 -13.99 14.66 31.29
N GLU A 75 -13.44 15.61 32.06
CA GLU A 75 -12.11 16.16 31.82
C GLU A 75 -11.01 15.10 31.97
N GLN A 76 -11.12 14.23 32.97
CA GLN A 76 -10.20 13.12 33.18
C GLN A 76 -10.27 12.10 32.03
N GLU A 77 -11.47 11.72 31.59
CA GLU A 77 -11.66 10.83 30.44
C GLU A 77 -11.10 11.44 29.15
N ASN A 78 -11.39 12.71 28.90
CA ASN A 78 -10.88 13.43 27.73
C ASN A 78 -9.33 13.50 27.74
N LYS A 79 -8.72 13.67 28.91
CA LYS A 79 -7.25 13.62 29.06
C LYS A 79 -6.69 12.23 28.72
N LYS A 80 -7.35 11.15 29.16
CA LYS A 80 -6.95 9.77 28.82
C LYS A 80 -7.06 9.50 27.33
N LEU A 81 -8.18 9.88 26.71
CA LEU A 81 -8.41 9.70 25.27
C LEU A 81 -7.36 10.46 24.44
N LYS A 82 -7.00 11.68 24.84
CA LYS A 82 -5.92 12.44 24.17
C LYS A 82 -4.57 11.72 24.24
N GLN A 83 -4.25 11.09 25.37
CA GLN A 83 -3.02 10.32 25.52
C GLN A 83 -3.03 9.07 24.63
N GLU A 84 -4.16 8.37 24.56
CA GLU A 84 -4.33 7.20 23.71
C GLU A 84 -4.19 7.54 22.22
N ILE A 85 -4.77 8.67 21.78
CA ILE A 85 -4.61 9.17 20.40
C ILE A 85 -3.14 9.42 20.07
N VAL A 86 -2.37 10.03 20.98
CA VAL A 86 -0.94 10.27 20.78
C VAL A 86 -0.17 8.95 20.63
N GLN A 87 -0.46 7.96 21.47
CA GLN A 87 0.18 6.64 21.38
C GLN A 87 -0.17 5.91 20.09
N LEU A 88 -1.44 5.98 19.65
CA LEU A 88 -1.87 5.39 18.39
C LEU A 88 -1.19 6.06 17.19
N ASN A 89 -1.05 7.38 17.21
CA ASN A 89 -0.33 8.11 16.16
C ASN A 89 1.15 7.69 16.09
N GLN A 90 1.82 7.56 17.23
CA GLN A 90 3.21 7.07 17.28
C GLN A 90 3.35 5.67 16.68
N LYS A 91 2.46 4.73 17.06
CA LYS A 91 2.46 3.39 16.46
C LYS A 91 2.17 3.41 14.96
N ASN A 92 1.30 4.32 14.51
CA ASN A 92 1.00 4.48 13.09
C ASN A 92 2.24 4.99 12.31
N ASP A 93 2.98 5.92 12.89
CA ASP A 93 4.22 6.44 12.31
C ASP A 93 5.30 5.35 12.21
N GLU A 94 5.47 4.53 13.26
CA GLU A 94 6.36 3.37 13.26
C GLU A 94 5.99 2.34 12.17
N LEU A 95 4.69 2.05 12.03
CA LEU A 95 4.19 1.15 10.97
C LEU A 95 4.46 1.70 9.58
N ASN A 96 4.27 3.01 9.37
CA ASN A 96 4.54 3.66 8.09
C ASN A 96 6.02 3.62 7.73
N GLN A 97 6.92 3.80 8.70
CA GLN A 97 8.36 3.63 8.49
C GLN A 97 8.70 2.21 8.05
N LYS A 98 8.15 1.20 8.73
CA LYS A 98 8.37 -0.21 8.38
C LYS A 98 7.83 -0.57 6.99
N ILE A 99 6.70 0.01 6.58
CA ILE A 99 6.16 -0.14 5.22
C ILE A 99 7.12 0.44 4.19
N ALA A 100 7.74 1.60 4.46
CA ALA A 100 8.71 2.21 3.56
C ALA A 100 9.97 1.34 3.39
N GLU A 101 10.50 0.80 4.49
CA GLU A 101 11.64 -0.13 4.48
C GLU A 101 11.33 -1.40 3.66
N LEU A 102 10.19 -2.05 3.91
CA LEU A 102 9.78 -3.24 3.16
C LEU A 102 9.59 -2.95 1.67
N ASN A 103 9.06 -1.78 1.32
CA ASN A 103 8.92 -1.38 -0.08
C ASN A 103 10.28 -1.23 -0.78
N GLN A 104 11.29 -0.74 -0.06
CA GLN A 104 12.66 -0.66 -0.59
C GLN A 104 13.25 -2.06 -0.80
N GLU A 105 13.12 -2.96 0.18
CA GLU A 105 13.60 -4.34 0.06
C GLU A 105 12.95 -5.07 -1.12
N VAL A 106 11.64 -4.90 -1.31
CA VAL A 106 10.90 -5.48 -2.45
C VAL A 106 11.42 -4.94 -3.79
N ALA A 107 11.75 -3.64 -3.87
CA ALA A 107 12.30 -3.05 -5.08
C ALA A 107 13.69 -3.63 -5.42
N GLU A 108 14.55 -3.79 -4.41
CA GLU A 108 15.88 -4.39 -4.58
C GLU A 108 15.78 -5.87 -5.00
N LEU A 109 14.89 -6.64 -4.38
CA LEU A 109 14.65 -8.03 -4.76
C LEU A 109 14.14 -8.17 -6.19
N LYS A 110 13.24 -7.28 -6.64
CA LYS A 110 12.77 -7.26 -8.03
C LYS A 110 13.91 -6.99 -9.01
N GLN A 111 14.85 -6.10 -8.67
CA GLN A 111 16.03 -5.85 -9.51
C GLN A 111 16.95 -7.08 -9.57
N LYS A 112 17.25 -7.70 -8.42
CA LYS A 112 18.07 -8.94 -8.36
C LYS A 112 17.43 -10.07 -9.16
N LEU A 113 16.10 -10.26 -9.05
CA LEU A 113 15.37 -11.27 -9.82
C LEU A 113 15.48 -11.03 -11.32
N LYS A 114 15.40 -9.77 -11.78
CA LYS A 114 15.56 -9.42 -13.19
C LYS A 114 16.97 -9.76 -13.72
N ILE A 115 18.00 -9.54 -12.91
CA ILE A 115 19.39 -9.89 -13.27
C ILE A 115 19.52 -11.41 -13.41
N VAL A 116 19.09 -12.16 -12.39
CA VAL A 116 19.15 -13.64 -12.41
C VAL A 116 18.33 -14.22 -13.56
N GLN A 117 17.16 -13.65 -13.85
CA GLN A 117 16.35 -14.07 -14.99
C GLN A 117 17.10 -13.84 -16.32
N ASN A 118 17.76 -12.69 -16.49
CA ASN A 118 18.56 -12.41 -17.68
C ASN A 118 19.77 -13.37 -17.81
N GLU A 119 20.44 -13.69 -16.70
CA GLU A 119 21.52 -14.68 -16.66
C GLU A 119 21.02 -16.08 -17.02
N LEU A 120 19.87 -16.50 -16.49
CA LEU A 120 19.24 -17.77 -16.82
C LEU A 120 18.87 -17.86 -18.31
N ASP A 121 18.27 -16.80 -18.86
CA ASP A 121 17.91 -16.75 -20.27
C ASP A 121 19.17 -16.78 -21.16
N THR A 122 20.22 -16.07 -20.75
CA THR A 122 21.56 -16.14 -21.38
C THR A 122 22.08 -17.58 -21.40
N GLN A 123 22.08 -18.26 -20.25
CA GLN A 123 22.54 -19.65 -20.15
C GLN A 123 21.72 -20.62 -21.00
N LYS A 124 20.39 -20.44 -21.06
CA LYS A 124 19.51 -21.25 -21.92
C LYS A 124 19.86 -21.08 -23.39
N ILE A 125 20.11 -19.85 -23.86
CA ILE A 125 20.54 -19.61 -25.25
C ILE A 125 21.86 -20.31 -25.52
N TYR A 126 22.87 -20.13 -24.66
CA TYR A 126 24.16 -20.82 -24.81
C TYR A 126 23.99 -22.33 -24.87
N SER A 127 23.29 -22.94 -23.91
CA SER A 127 23.08 -24.38 -23.88
C SER A 127 22.33 -24.89 -25.10
N ASN A 128 21.21 -24.25 -25.46
CA ASN A 128 20.33 -24.73 -26.53
C ASN A 128 20.96 -24.66 -27.91
N TYR A 129 21.82 -23.67 -28.19
CA TYR A 129 22.31 -23.44 -29.55
C TYR A 129 23.78 -23.78 -29.75
N ARG A 130 24.57 -23.93 -28.68
CA ARG A 130 25.98 -24.32 -28.76
C ARG A 130 26.17 -25.69 -29.41
N ASP A 131 25.37 -26.68 -29.03
CA ASP A 131 25.50 -28.02 -29.61
C ASP A 131 25.09 -28.04 -31.10
N TRP A 132 24.18 -27.15 -31.53
CA TRP A 132 23.87 -26.97 -32.96
C TRP A 132 25.03 -26.35 -33.74
N VAL A 133 25.77 -25.43 -33.15
CA VAL A 133 27.03 -24.92 -33.73
C VAL A 133 28.06 -26.05 -33.81
N SER A 134 28.14 -26.91 -32.80
CA SER A 134 29.01 -28.10 -32.83
C SER A 134 28.62 -29.08 -33.95
N ASP A 135 27.32 -29.35 -34.14
CA ASP A 135 26.83 -30.21 -35.24
C ASP A 135 27.18 -29.62 -36.60
N LEU A 136 27.04 -28.30 -36.78
CA LEU A 136 27.44 -27.62 -38.01
C LEU A 136 28.95 -27.80 -38.27
N ASN A 137 29.79 -27.60 -37.25
CA ASN A 137 31.23 -27.77 -37.39
C ASN A 137 31.60 -29.18 -37.80
N PHE A 138 31.03 -30.18 -37.13
CA PHE A 138 31.27 -31.58 -37.45
C PHE A 138 30.90 -31.91 -38.91
N ARG A 139 29.76 -31.40 -39.40
CA ARG A 139 29.35 -31.60 -40.79
C ARG A 139 30.26 -30.90 -41.79
N LEU A 140 30.71 -29.68 -41.49
CA LEU A 140 31.65 -28.95 -42.34
C LEU A 140 33.02 -29.63 -42.36
N GLU A 141 33.49 -30.14 -41.22
CA GLU A 141 34.73 -30.92 -41.09
C GLU A 141 34.72 -32.16 -42.00
N ILE A 142 33.62 -32.92 -41.98
CA ILE A 142 33.43 -34.07 -42.89
C ILE A 142 33.48 -33.61 -44.35
N LYS A 143 32.73 -32.56 -44.70
CA LYS A 143 32.60 -32.08 -46.07
C LYS A 143 33.93 -31.56 -46.63
N MET A 144 34.70 -30.86 -45.80
CA MET A 144 36.01 -30.31 -46.17
C MET A 144 37.14 -31.32 -46.02
N LYS A 145 36.90 -32.46 -45.36
CA LYS A 145 37.92 -33.45 -44.95
C LYS A 145 39.02 -32.82 -44.09
N VAL A 146 38.61 -31.96 -43.16
CA VAL A 146 39.48 -31.23 -42.23
C VAL A 146 39.09 -31.61 -40.81
N GLU A 147 40.07 -32.02 -40.00
CA GLU A 147 39.85 -32.23 -38.57
C GLU A 147 39.97 -30.90 -37.82
N ASN A 148 39.05 -30.65 -36.87
CA ASN A 148 39.03 -29.43 -36.06
C ASN A 148 39.10 -28.15 -36.90
N LEU A 149 38.07 -27.92 -37.73
CA LEU A 149 38.01 -26.83 -38.71
C LEU A 149 38.29 -25.47 -38.08
N TYR A 150 37.61 -25.15 -36.98
CA TYR A 150 37.78 -23.87 -36.29
C TYR A 150 39.21 -23.71 -35.73
N GLY A 151 39.76 -24.76 -35.10
CA GLY A 151 41.13 -24.72 -34.60
C GLY A 151 42.15 -24.50 -35.71
N THR A 152 41.94 -25.10 -36.88
CA THR A 152 42.79 -24.92 -38.06
C THR A 152 42.72 -23.48 -38.59
N ILE A 153 41.52 -22.89 -38.71
CA ILE A 153 41.35 -21.49 -39.12
C ILE A 153 42.07 -20.53 -38.15
N VAL A 154 41.95 -20.75 -36.84
CA VAL A 154 42.61 -19.90 -35.84
C VAL A 154 44.13 -20.03 -35.92
N LYS A 155 44.65 -21.26 -36.07
CA LYS A 155 46.10 -21.49 -36.22
C LYS A 155 46.66 -20.81 -37.47
N GLU A 156 45.97 -20.89 -38.61
CA GLU A 156 46.39 -20.20 -39.84
C GLU A 156 46.52 -18.69 -39.62
N ARG A 157 45.52 -18.06 -38.98
CA ARG A 157 45.56 -16.63 -38.66
C ARG A 157 46.69 -16.26 -37.70
N MET A 158 46.86 -17.02 -36.62
CA MET A 158 47.94 -16.78 -35.65
C MET A 158 49.33 -16.87 -36.30
N VAL A 159 49.53 -17.81 -37.23
CA VAL A 159 50.80 -17.96 -37.95
C VAL A 159 51.06 -16.76 -38.87
N GLN A 160 50.03 -16.22 -39.52
CA GLN A 160 50.14 -15.03 -40.37
C GLN A 160 50.48 -13.79 -39.54
N GLU A 161 49.78 -13.60 -38.41
CA GLU A 161 50.02 -12.51 -37.47
C GLU A 161 51.44 -12.57 -36.86
N TYR A 162 51.86 -13.74 -36.38
CA TYR A 162 53.19 -13.91 -35.79
C TYR A 162 54.34 -13.67 -36.79
N LYS A 163 54.12 -14.00 -38.06
CA LYS A 163 55.15 -13.86 -39.11
C LYS A 163 55.12 -12.50 -39.82
N ASN A 164 54.26 -11.56 -39.41
CA ASN A 164 54.00 -10.30 -40.12
C ASN A 164 53.77 -10.50 -41.64
N LEU A 165 53.19 -11.65 -42.00
CA LEU A 165 52.84 -11.92 -43.39
C LEU A 165 51.59 -11.10 -43.74
N PRO A 166 51.39 -10.72 -45.01
CA PRO A 166 50.08 -10.26 -45.45
C PRO A 166 49.04 -11.28 -45.00
N LEU A 167 47.88 -10.83 -44.49
CA LEU A 167 46.73 -11.70 -44.29
C LEU A 167 46.26 -12.20 -45.66
N ASP A 168 46.94 -13.21 -46.19
CA ASP A 168 46.53 -13.94 -47.37
C ASP A 168 45.42 -14.90 -46.98
N GLU A 169 44.48 -15.14 -47.89
CA GLU A 169 43.33 -15.97 -47.60
C GLU A 169 43.74 -17.44 -47.58
N GLY A 170 43.95 -17.99 -46.38
CA GLY A 170 44.31 -19.39 -46.17
C GLY A 170 43.38 -20.34 -46.94
N LEU A 171 43.94 -21.43 -47.47
CA LEU A 171 43.23 -22.41 -48.29
C LEU A 171 41.94 -22.89 -47.62
N ILE A 172 41.96 -23.10 -46.31
CA ILE A 172 40.83 -23.56 -45.51
C ILE A 172 39.73 -22.50 -45.43
N VAL A 173 40.11 -21.22 -45.25
CA VAL A 173 39.17 -20.09 -45.22
C VAL A 173 38.47 -19.94 -46.56
N SER A 174 39.23 -19.99 -47.66
CA SER A 174 38.71 -19.92 -49.03
C SER A 174 37.72 -21.05 -49.32
N GLN A 175 38.08 -22.30 -48.99
CA GLN A 175 37.21 -23.46 -49.16
C GLN A 175 35.91 -23.35 -48.34
N LEU A 176 36.01 -22.87 -47.09
CA LEU A 176 34.82 -22.65 -46.26
C LEU A 176 33.90 -21.59 -46.89
N LYS A 177 34.44 -20.44 -47.32
CA LYS A 177 33.63 -19.41 -47.99
C LYS A 177 32.92 -19.96 -49.22
N GLU A 178 33.61 -20.75 -50.03
CA GLU A 178 33.03 -21.38 -51.22
C GLU A 178 31.85 -22.30 -50.88
N ILE A 179 31.98 -23.13 -49.83
CA ILE A 179 30.88 -23.99 -49.36
C ILE A 179 29.70 -23.15 -48.88
N LEU A 180 29.97 -22.09 -48.12
CA LEU A 180 28.93 -21.21 -47.59
C LEU A 180 28.18 -20.46 -48.71
N GLU A 181 28.91 -20.01 -49.73
CA GLU A 181 28.34 -19.34 -50.89
C GLU A 181 27.50 -20.30 -51.75
N LYS A 182 28.04 -21.50 -52.03
CA LYS A 182 27.32 -22.56 -52.77
C LYS A 182 26.04 -23.00 -52.09
N ALA A 183 25.96 -22.90 -50.76
CA ALA A 183 24.75 -23.24 -50.02
C ALA A 183 23.58 -22.27 -50.29
N LYS A 184 23.85 -21.05 -50.80
CA LYS A 184 22.83 -20.02 -51.14
C LYS A 184 21.88 -19.64 -49.99
N VAL A 185 22.26 -19.92 -48.74
CA VAL A 185 21.50 -19.56 -47.53
C VAL A 185 21.84 -18.17 -46.98
N GLY A 186 22.79 -17.47 -47.62
CA GLY A 186 23.26 -16.15 -47.20
C GLY A 186 23.97 -16.15 -45.83
N PHE A 187 24.48 -17.31 -45.39
CA PHE A 187 25.28 -17.45 -44.17
C PHE A 187 26.73 -17.10 -44.46
N THR A 188 27.25 -16.02 -43.88
CA THR A 188 28.58 -15.52 -44.22
C THR A 188 29.66 -16.12 -43.32
N PHE A 189 30.91 -16.10 -43.78
CA PHE A 189 32.05 -16.49 -42.95
C PHE A 189 32.17 -15.66 -41.66
N GLN A 190 31.82 -14.38 -41.68
CA GLN A 190 31.77 -13.55 -40.47
C GLN A 190 30.69 -14.03 -39.48
N GLN A 191 29.53 -14.47 -39.98
CA GLN A 191 28.50 -15.07 -39.14
C GLN A 191 28.95 -16.42 -38.57
N TYR A 192 29.66 -17.23 -39.36
CA TYR A 192 30.31 -18.45 -38.87
C TYR A 192 31.26 -18.14 -37.72
N MET A 193 32.19 -17.19 -37.88
CA MET A 193 33.15 -16.83 -36.83
C MET A 193 32.45 -16.36 -35.54
N LYS A 194 31.41 -15.52 -35.65
CA LYS A 194 30.60 -15.11 -34.49
C LYS A 194 29.94 -16.27 -33.76
N LEU A 195 29.47 -17.28 -34.49
CA LEU A 195 28.91 -18.49 -33.86
C LEU A 195 29.99 -19.33 -33.17
N GLN A 196 31.24 -19.32 -33.64
CA GLN A 196 32.34 -20.01 -32.97
C GLN A 196 32.75 -19.31 -31.67
N GLU A 197 32.77 -17.97 -31.65
CA GLU A 197 32.96 -17.18 -30.44
C GLU A 197 31.86 -17.48 -29.42
N PHE A 198 30.59 -17.44 -29.85
CA PHE A 198 29.45 -17.85 -29.03
C PHE A 198 29.59 -19.29 -28.49
N ARG A 199 30.02 -20.24 -29.33
CA ARG A 199 30.22 -21.65 -28.92
C ARG A 199 31.32 -21.79 -27.85
N ARG A 200 32.38 -20.98 -27.95
CA ARG A 200 33.50 -20.95 -27.01
C ARG A 200 33.08 -20.39 -25.66
N ASP A 201 32.28 -19.33 -25.68
CA ASP A 201 31.86 -18.61 -24.49
C ASP A 201 30.68 -19.31 -23.77
N GLY A 202 30.05 -20.28 -24.44
CA GLY A 202 28.99 -21.11 -23.87
C GLY A 202 29.48 -22.19 -22.89
N ASN A 203 28.74 -22.35 -21.79
CA ASN A 203 29.05 -23.27 -20.71
C ASN A 203 29.00 -24.75 -21.15
N PHE A 204 29.92 -25.59 -20.66
CA PHE A 204 30.05 -27.01 -21.06
C PHE A 204 29.09 -27.95 -20.33
N LEU A 205 28.42 -27.46 -19.28
CA LEU A 205 27.71 -28.29 -18.31
C LEU A 205 26.25 -28.61 -18.67
N ILE A 206 25.63 -27.87 -19.59
CA ILE A 206 24.22 -28.05 -19.94
C ILE A 206 24.12 -28.34 -21.44
N HIS A 207 23.73 -29.57 -21.77
CA HIS A 207 23.59 -30.06 -23.14
C HIS A 207 22.14 -30.08 -23.61
N ILE A 208 21.95 -30.06 -24.93
CA ILE A 208 20.66 -30.27 -25.57
C ILE A 208 20.03 -31.62 -25.16
N GLU A 209 18.70 -31.65 -25.04
CA GLU A 209 17.92 -32.90 -25.02
C GLU A 209 18.21 -33.73 -26.28
N ARG A 210 18.86 -34.90 -26.11
CA ARG A 210 19.18 -35.81 -27.22
C ARG A 210 17.94 -36.10 -28.07
N GLY A 211 18.06 -35.95 -29.40
CA GLY A 211 17.01 -36.29 -30.36
C GLY A 211 16.14 -35.12 -30.84
N LYS A 212 16.46 -33.87 -30.46
CA LYS A 212 15.75 -32.68 -30.94
C LYS A 212 15.91 -32.48 -32.46
N SER A 213 14.82 -32.24 -33.18
CA SER A 213 14.85 -31.94 -34.62
C SER A 213 15.25 -30.49 -34.90
N ILE A 214 15.75 -30.23 -36.12
CA ILE A 214 16.06 -28.88 -36.61
C ILE A 214 14.81 -28.00 -36.56
N ASP A 215 13.66 -28.50 -37.00
CA ASP A 215 12.40 -27.75 -37.00
C ASP A 215 11.97 -27.33 -35.59
N LYS A 216 12.06 -28.25 -34.62
CA LYS A 216 11.73 -27.94 -33.22
C LYS A 216 12.69 -26.89 -32.65
N ALA A 217 13.98 -27.00 -32.93
CA ALA A 217 14.97 -26.01 -32.49
C ALA A 217 14.77 -24.64 -33.15
N ARG A 218 14.39 -24.61 -34.44
CA ARG A 218 14.08 -23.37 -35.17
C ARG A 218 12.82 -22.69 -34.62
N GLU A 219 11.79 -23.44 -34.26
CA GLU A 219 10.57 -22.90 -33.66
C GLU A 219 10.84 -22.35 -32.25
N GLU A 220 11.66 -23.04 -31.46
CA GLU A 220 12.09 -22.49 -30.17
C GLU A 220 12.93 -21.22 -30.32
N LEU A 221 13.76 -21.12 -31.36
CA LEU A 221 14.53 -19.89 -31.66
C LEU A 221 13.63 -18.70 -32.00
N ARG A 222 12.45 -18.97 -32.59
CA ARG A 222 11.43 -17.95 -32.88
C ARG A 222 10.93 -17.31 -31.60
N ASN A 223 10.55 -18.16 -30.66
CA ASN A 223 9.89 -17.77 -29.43
C ASN A 223 10.90 -17.42 -28.31
N ALA A 224 12.19 -17.71 -28.51
CA ALA A 224 13.24 -17.38 -27.58
C ALA A 224 13.40 -15.87 -27.38
N ILE A 225 13.42 -15.47 -26.10
CA ILE A 225 13.75 -14.12 -25.65
C ILE A 225 15.28 -14.04 -25.55
N PHE A 226 15.86 -13.16 -26.36
CA PHE A 226 17.31 -12.93 -26.34
C PHE A 226 17.65 -11.75 -25.41
N PRO A 227 18.53 -11.97 -24.43
CA PRO A 227 19.23 -10.89 -23.71
C PRO A 227 19.82 -9.88 -24.68
N SER A 228 19.89 -8.61 -24.28
CA SER A 228 20.40 -7.50 -25.10
C SER A 228 21.74 -7.84 -25.74
N GLU A 229 22.64 -8.46 -24.97
CA GLU A 229 24.00 -8.79 -25.39
C GLU A 229 24.01 -9.82 -26.52
N LEU A 230 23.03 -10.75 -26.55
CA LEU A 230 22.99 -11.87 -27.49
C LEU A 230 22.06 -11.64 -28.70
N LYS A 231 21.29 -10.55 -28.74
CA LYS A 231 20.32 -10.29 -29.84
C LYS A 231 20.93 -10.40 -31.23
N HIS A 232 22.20 -10.02 -31.38
CA HIS A 232 22.94 -10.08 -32.64
C HIS A 232 23.16 -11.51 -33.18
N LEU A 233 23.02 -12.54 -32.33
CA LEU A 233 23.19 -13.96 -32.70
C LEU A 233 21.93 -14.59 -33.28
N LYS A 234 20.75 -13.99 -33.08
CA LYS A 234 19.48 -14.59 -33.52
C LYS A 234 19.47 -14.88 -35.04
N ALA A 235 19.87 -13.91 -35.86
CA ALA A 235 19.91 -14.08 -37.32
C ALA A 235 20.96 -15.11 -37.79
N PRO A 236 22.23 -15.09 -37.31
CA PRO A 236 23.18 -16.17 -37.56
C PRO A 236 22.66 -17.56 -37.18
N LEU A 237 22.01 -17.72 -36.03
CA LEU A 237 21.47 -19.01 -35.57
C LEU A 237 20.35 -19.52 -36.48
N TYR A 238 19.50 -18.64 -37.00
CA TYR A 238 18.47 -19.01 -37.98
C TYR A 238 19.08 -19.58 -39.26
N LYS A 239 20.03 -18.84 -39.83
CA LYS A 239 20.72 -19.23 -41.06
C LYS A 239 21.58 -20.49 -40.88
N LEU A 240 22.06 -20.75 -39.66
CA LEU A 240 22.73 -22.00 -39.32
C LEU A 240 21.82 -23.20 -39.56
N PHE A 241 20.53 -23.12 -39.20
CA PHE A 241 19.59 -24.23 -39.43
C PHE A 241 19.37 -24.48 -40.92
N ASP A 242 19.25 -23.41 -41.71
CA ASP A 242 19.13 -23.53 -43.18
C ASP A 242 20.41 -24.15 -43.78
N LEU A 243 21.58 -23.74 -43.29
CA LEU A 243 22.84 -24.32 -43.71
C LEU A 243 22.96 -25.80 -43.32
N LEU A 244 22.54 -26.17 -42.11
CA LEU A 244 22.55 -27.55 -41.63
C LEU A 244 21.71 -28.46 -42.53
N GLU A 245 20.54 -28.01 -42.98
CA GLU A 245 19.71 -28.76 -43.93
C GLU A 245 20.42 -28.99 -45.26
N VAL A 246 21.03 -27.94 -45.83
CA VAL A 246 21.76 -28.04 -47.10
C VAL A 246 22.98 -28.95 -46.97
N VAL A 247 23.77 -28.81 -45.91
CA VAL A 247 24.98 -29.61 -45.71
C VAL A 247 24.64 -31.06 -45.35
N ARG A 248 23.51 -31.32 -44.67
CA ARG A 248 23.04 -32.68 -44.34
C ARG A 248 22.53 -33.46 -45.56
N ASN A 249 21.88 -32.77 -46.50
CA ASN A 249 21.25 -33.40 -47.67
C ASN A 249 22.20 -33.60 -48.87
N GLN A 250 23.47 -33.21 -48.75
CA GLN A 250 24.48 -33.30 -49.82
C GLN A 250 25.51 -34.42 -49.59
N ASN A 251 25.23 -35.35 -48.68
CA ASN A 251 26.01 -36.58 -48.46
C ASN A 251 25.26 -37.80 -49.00
#